data_AF-A0A6M5YN44-F1
#
_entry.id   AF-A0A6M5YN44-F1
#
_cell.length_a   1.000
_cell.length_b   1.000
_cell.length_c   1.000
_cell.angle_alpha   90.00
_cell.angle_beta   90.00
_cell.angle_gamma   90.00
#
_symmetry.space_group_name_H-M   'P 1'
#
loop_
_entity.id
_entity.type
_entity.pdbx_description
1 polymer ?
#
loop_
_entity_poly.entity_id
_entity_poly.type
_entity_poly.pdbx_seq_one_letter_code
_entity_poly.pdbx_strand_id
1 'polypeptide(L)'
;MVELTAKAAAWLQTVLRRLPAAIRAVYVEYTEACAASMEHLVCFNAFGFESLAGGHFDPANAAHVGTLGEFIWEPPDECRFRADDHPGTDWLAVLRAAAEAHEVMGLAAGRGIQIVVGEHDGAVWVIR
;
A
#
# COMPACT_ATOMS: atom_id res chain seq x y z
N MET A 1 8.24 -7.24 14.08
CA MET A 1 7.38 -6.07 13.80
C MET A 1 8.21 -4.88 13.32
N VAL A 2 9.09 -4.28 14.14
CA VAL A 2 9.89 -3.09 13.77
C VAL A 2 10.68 -3.28 12.45
N GLU A 3 11.33 -4.42 12.26
CA GLU A 3 12.10 -4.71 11.05
C GLU A 3 11.20 -4.85 9.80
N LEU A 4 10.05 -5.51 9.93
CA LEU A 4 9.07 -5.66 8.85
C LEU A 4 8.53 -4.31 8.42
N THR A 5 8.15 -3.48 9.41
CA THR A 5 7.68 -2.11 9.20
C THR A 5 8.76 -1.26 8.52
N ALA A 6 10.02 -1.33 8.96
CA ALA A 6 11.11 -0.58 8.36
C ALA A 6 11.36 -1.00 6.89
N LYS A 7 11.33 -2.31 6.60
CA LYS A 7 11.47 -2.83 5.23
C LYS A 7 10.30 -2.37 4.34
N ALA A 8 9.07 -2.47 4.83
CA ALA A 8 7.89 -2.00 4.12
C ALA A 8 7.92 -0.48 3.90
N ALA A 9 8.33 0.32 4.89
CA ALA A 9 8.47 1.76 4.77
C ALA A 9 9.54 2.14 3.74
N ALA A 10 10.69 1.45 3.75
CA ALA A 10 11.73 1.65 2.76
C ALA A 10 11.23 1.37 1.34
N TRP A 11 10.47 0.28 1.13
CA TRP A 11 9.83 -0.01 -0.14
C TRP A 11 8.77 1.04 -0.52
N LEU A 12 7.91 1.48 0.40
CA LEU A 12 6.94 2.54 0.13
C LEU A 12 7.63 3.84 -0.32
N GLN A 13 8.77 4.20 0.28
CA GLN A 13 9.53 5.35 -0.19
C GLN A 13 10.04 5.19 -1.63
N THR A 14 10.44 3.99 -2.06
CA THR A 14 10.87 3.77 -3.46
C THR A 14 9.70 3.87 -4.42
N VAL A 15 8.54 3.31 -4.06
CA VAL A 15 7.28 3.46 -4.78
C VAL A 15 6.95 4.94 -4.93
N LEU A 16 6.82 5.66 -3.81
CA LEU A 16 6.45 7.07 -3.78
C LEU A 16 7.41 7.97 -4.56
N ARG A 17 8.70 7.66 -4.63
CA ARG A 17 9.67 8.44 -5.43
C ARG A 17 9.52 8.22 -6.93
N ARG A 18 9.05 7.04 -7.36
CA ARG A 18 8.92 6.66 -8.78
C ARG A 18 7.57 7.01 -9.39
N LEU A 19 6.60 7.43 -8.59
CA LEU A 19 5.26 7.74 -9.08
C LEU A 19 5.28 8.80 -10.17
N PRO A 20 4.50 8.61 -11.25
CA PRO A 20 4.22 9.65 -12.23
C PRO A 20 3.67 10.92 -11.57
N ALA A 21 3.97 12.08 -12.15
CA ALA A 21 3.55 13.38 -11.60
C ALA A 21 2.03 13.59 -11.60
N ALA A 22 1.28 12.80 -12.37
CA ALA A 22 -0.18 12.86 -12.45
C ALA A 22 -0.87 12.14 -11.28
N ILE A 23 -0.19 11.19 -10.61
CA ILE A 23 -0.76 10.41 -9.50
C ILE A 23 -1.01 11.30 -8.28
N ARG A 24 -2.18 11.14 -7.66
CA ARG A 24 -2.64 11.86 -6.47
C ARG A 24 -3.03 10.95 -5.32
N ALA A 25 -3.34 9.69 -5.58
CA ALA A 25 -3.55 8.70 -4.53
C ALA A 25 -2.80 7.40 -4.85
N VAL A 26 -2.35 6.74 -3.79
CA VAL A 26 -1.76 5.40 -3.86
C VAL A 26 -2.51 4.50 -2.90
N TYR A 27 -3.12 3.45 -3.45
CA TYR A 27 -3.66 2.35 -2.66
C TYR A 27 -2.57 1.30 -2.49
N VAL A 28 -2.35 0.87 -1.25
CA VAL A 28 -1.39 -0.16 -0.92
C VAL A 28 -2.13 -1.27 -0.21
N GLU A 29 -1.98 -2.49 -0.67
CA GLU A 29 -2.60 -3.65 -0.04
C GLU A 29 -1.58 -4.73 0.24
N TYR A 30 -1.91 -5.59 1.18
CA TYR A 30 -1.25 -6.88 1.28
C TYR A 30 -2.15 -8.00 0.78
N THR A 31 -1.52 -9.02 0.21
CA THR A 31 -2.13 -10.27 -0.19
C THR A 31 -1.28 -11.43 0.27
N GLU A 32 -1.91 -12.57 0.53
CA GLU A 32 -1.22 -13.82 0.80
C GLU A 32 -1.09 -14.63 -0.50
N ALA A 33 0.11 -15.14 -0.77
CA ALA A 33 0.40 -15.93 -1.95
C ALA A 33 1.16 -17.20 -1.56
N CYS A 34 1.02 -18.24 -2.38
CA CYS A 34 1.82 -19.46 -2.27
C CYS A 34 2.69 -19.57 -3.52
N ALA A 35 4.02 -19.57 -3.34
CA ALA A 35 4.94 -19.76 -4.45
C ALA A 35 4.87 -21.21 -4.98
N ALA A 36 5.36 -21.44 -6.20
CA ALA A 36 5.43 -22.79 -6.77
C ALA A 36 6.26 -23.80 -5.92
N SER A 37 7.13 -23.29 -5.05
CA SER A 37 7.90 -24.05 -4.05
C SER A 37 7.11 -24.43 -2.79
N MET A 38 5.80 -24.15 -2.73
CA MET A 38 4.96 -24.27 -1.52
C MET A 38 5.39 -23.33 -0.39
N GLU A 39 6.06 -22.22 -0.72
CA GLU A 39 6.45 -21.20 0.23
C GLU A 39 5.31 -20.21 0.44
N HIS A 40 4.91 -20.00 1.69
CA HIS A 40 3.88 -19.01 2.04
C HIS A 40 4.49 -17.61 2.06
N LEU A 41 3.93 -16.73 1.24
CA LEU A 41 4.38 -15.37 1.05
C LEU A 41 3.29 -14.38 1.45
N VAL A 42 3.73 -13.25 1.99
CA VAL A 42 2.93 -12.04 2.09
C VAL A 42 3.53 -11.02 1.15
N CYS A 43 2.72 -10.51 0.23
CA CYS A 43 3.12 -9.56 -0.79
C CYS A 43 2.40 -8.23 -0.56
N PHE A 44 3.14 -7.12 -0.54
CA PHE A 44 2.57 -5.79 -0.58
C PHE A 44 2.62 -5.25 -2.00
N ASN A 45 1.47 -4.79 -2.47
CA ASN A 45 1.25 -4.23 -3.80
C ASN A 45 0.82 -2.77 -3.68
N ALA A 46 1.12 -1.95 -4.68
CA ALA A 46 0.72 -0.55 -4.70
C ALA A 46 0.13 -0.17 -6.06
N PHE A 47 -0.92 0.64 -6.04
CA PHE A 47 -1.67 1.04 -7.21
C PHE A 47 -1.87 2.56 -7.20
N GLY A 48 -1.56 3.20 -8.32
CA GLY A 48 -1.62 4.66 -8.48
C GLY A 48 -2.88 5.14 -9.17
N PHE A 49 -3.44 6.24 -8.67
CA PHE A 49 -4.64 6.89 -9.21
C PHE A 49 -4.40 8.38 -9.46
N GLU A 50 -4.78 8.86 -10.64
CA GLU A 50 -4.67 10.27 -11.04
C GLU A 50 -5.60 11.20 -10.26
N SER A 51 -6.81 10.72 -9.99
CA SER A 51 -7.83 11.45 -9.25
C SER A 51 -8.85 10.46 -8.73
N LEU A 52 -9.28 10.66 -7.50
CA LEU A 52 -10.47 10.05 -6.94
C LEU A 52 -11.58 11.08 -7.08
N ALA A 53 -12.81 10.68 -7.43
CA ALA A 53 -13.89 11.61 -7.75
C ALA A 53 -14.06 12.73 -6.67
N GLY A 54 -13.48 13.91 -6.89
CA GLY A 54 -13.46 15.01 -5.91
C GLY A 54 -12.16 15.20 -5.09
N GLY A 55 -11.05 14.59 -5.50
CA GLY A 55 -9.70 14.86 -4.99
C GLY A 55 -9.28 14.09 -3.73
N HIS A 56 -10.12 13.21 -3.17
CA HIS A 56 -9.79 12.42 -1.99
C HIS A 56 -10.52 11.06 -1.98
N PHE A 57 -9.87 10.02 -1.44
CA PHE A 57 -10.47 8.73 -1.14
C PHE A 57 -11.33 8.82 0.11
N ASP A 58 -12.51 8.23 0.06
CA ASP A 58 -13.38 8.05 1.21
C ASP A 58 -13.82 6.58 1.24
N PRO A 59 -13.33 5.76 2.20
CA PRO A 59 -13.68 4.35 2.27
C PRO A 59 -15.15 4.12 2.62
N ALA A 60 -15.87 5.12 3.14
CA ALA A 60 -17.31 5.04 3.36
C ALA A 60 -18.13 5.31 2.09
N ASN A 61 -17.50 5.82 1.01
CA ASN A 61 -18.15 6.11 -0.25
C ASN A 61 -17.98 4.94 -1.24
N ALA A 62 -19.05 4.18 -1.47
CA ALA A 62 -19.05 3.03 -2.38
C ALA A 62 -18.60 3.37 -3.82
N ALA A 63 -18.84 4.60 -4.30
CA ALA A 63 -18.37 5.03 -5.62
C ALA A 63 -16.84 5.10 -5.69
N HIS A 64 -16.17 5.48 -4.60
CA HIS A 64 -14.71 5.57 -4.54
C HIS A 64 -14.09 4.17 -4.50
N VAL A 65 -14.71 3.22 -3.78
CA VAL A 65 -14.26 1.82 -3.76
C VAL A 65 -14.31 1.20 -5.17
N GLY A 66 -15.38 1.45 -5.94
CA GLY A 66 -15.48 0.99 -7.32
C GLY A 66 -14.36 1.51 -8.23
N THR A 67 -13.86 2.74 -8.00
CA THR A 67 -12.76 3.32 -8.79
C THR A 67 -11.39 2.71 -8.49
N LEU A 68 -11.22 1.97 -7.39
CA LEU A 68 -9.95 1.28 -7.09
C LEU A 68 -9.62 0.16 -8.10
N GLY A 69 -10.62 -0.32 -8.86
CA GLY A 69 -10.41 -1.30 -9.94
C GLY A 69 -9.84 -0.73 -11.24
N GLU A 70 -9.77 0.61 -11.39
CA GLU A 70 -9.27 1.30 -12.61
C GLU A 70 -7.96 2.04 -12.33
N PHE A 71 -7.01 1.38 -11.67
CA PHE A 71 -5.69 1.97 -11.44
C PHE A 71 -4.91 2.13 -12.75
N ILE A 72 -4.11 3.19 -12.83
CA ILE A 72 -3.41 3.60 -14.05
C ILE A 72 -1.89 3.35 -13.96
N TRP A 73 -1.41 2.92 -12.80
CA TRP A 73 -0.01 2.67 -12.54
C TRP A 73 0.19 1.60 -11.46
N GLU A 74 1.19 0.75 -11.67
CA GLU A 74 1.66 -0.28 -10.74
C GLU A 74 3.21 -0.24 -10.74
N PRO A 75 3.89 -0.36 -9.58
CA PRO A 75 5.34 -0.47 -9.53
C PRO A 75 5.78 -1.82 -10.11
N PRO A 76 6.97 -1.88 -10.75
CA PRO A 76 7.53 -3.15 -11.20
C PRO A 76 8.00 -4.06 -10.05
N ASP A 77 8.17 -3.51 -8.84
CA ASP A 77 8.74 -4.18 -7.68
C ASP A 77 7.69 -4.27 -6.55
N GLU A 78 7.36 -5.49 -6.14
CA GLU A 78 6.55 -5.77 -4.95
C GLU A 78 7.40 -6.00 -3.70
N CYS A 79 6.85 -5.75 -2.51
CA CYS A 79 7.52 -6.09 -1.26
C CYS A 79 7.06 -7.46 -0.78
N ARG A 80 7.96 -8.44 -0.69
CA ARG A 80 7.62 -9.79 -0.23
C ARG A 80 8.23 -10.13 1.13
N PHE A 81 7.49 -10.88 1.91
CA PHE A 81 7.90 -11.50 3.16
C PHE A 81 7.56 -12.99 3.15
N ARG A 82 8.40 -13.79 3.81
CA ARG A 82 8.09 -15.18 4.11
C ARG A 82 7.14 -15.22 5.30
N ALA A 83 5.91 -15.66 5.09
CA ALA A 83 4.91 -15.68 6.15
C ALA A 83 5.31 -16.64 7.28
N ASP A 84 5.91 -17.78 6.92
CA ASP A 84 6.34 -18.82 7.87
C ASP A 84 7.45 -18.36 8.82
N ASP A 85 8.25 -17.37 8.43
CA ASP A 85 9.29 -16.76 9.29
C ASP A 85 8.69 -15.81 10.34
N HIS A 86 7.42 -15.43 10.18
CA HIS A 86 6.73 -14.41 10.98
C HIS A 86 5.31 -14.85 11.40
N PRO A 87 5.18 -15.99 12.10
CA PRO A 87 3.87 -16.55 12.43
C PRO A 87 3.05 -15.62 13.32
N GLY A 88 1.74 -15.49 13.02
CA GLY A 88 0.80 -14.68 13.78
C GLY A 88 0.99 -13.16 13.63
N THR A 89 1.75 -12.72 12.62
CA THR A 89 1.92 -11.30 12.33
C THR A 89 0.63 -10.70 11.79
N ASP A 90 0.24 -9.56 12.37
CA ASP A 90 -0.78 -8.68 11.79
C ASP A 90 -0.14 -7.85 10.67
N TRP A 91 -0.27 -8.34 9.43
CA TRP A 91 0.33 -7.73 8.25
C TRP A 91 -0.28 -6.38 7.89
N LEU A 92 -1.56 -6.20 8.18
CA LEU A 92 -2.21 -4.91 8.04
C LEU A 92 -1.59 -3.88 8.99
N ALA A 93 -1.38 -4.24 10.25
CA ALA A 93 -0.72 -3.35 11.21
C ALA A 93 0.71 -3.00 10.80
N VAL A 94 1.45 -3.97 10.22
CA VAL A 94 2.78 -3.71 9.64
C VAL A 94 2.70 -2.70 8.51
N LEU A 95 1.79 -2.90 7.56
CA LEU A 95 1.61 -2.01 6.41
C LEU A 95 1.17 -0.61 6.83
N ARG A 96 0.21 -0.52 7.76
CA ARG A 96 -0.26 0.73 8.33
C ARG A 96 0.87 1.50 9.02
N ALA A 97 1.63 0.83 9.89
CA ALA A 97 2.76 1.46 10.57
C ALA A 97 3.84 1.92 9.59
N ALA A 98 4.02 1.21 8.47
CA ALA A 98 4.96 1.60 7.43
C ALA A 98 4.48 2.84 6.66
N ALA A 99 3.18 2.93 6.36
CA ALA A 99 2.58 4.09 5.73
C ALA A 99 2.60 5.34 6.64
N GLU A 100 2.43 5.15 7.95
CA GLU A 100 2.49 6.20 8.97
C GLU A 100 3.93 6.64 9.33
N ALA A 101 4.96 5.97 8.80
CA ALA A 101 6.35 6.33 9.05
C ALA A 101 6.65 7.77 8.59
N HIS A 102 7.37 8.54 9.41
CA HIS A 102 7.58 9.98 9.21
C HIS A 102 8.16 10.29 7.82
N GLU A 103 9.11 9.50 7.34
CA GLU A 103 9.74 9.67 6.03
C GLU A 103 8.80 9.34 4.86
N VAL A 104 7.85 8.41 5.04
CA VAL A 104 6.82 8.08 4.05
C VAL A 104 5.79 9.21 3.99
N MET A 105 5.28 9.64 5.15
CA MET A 105 4.35 10.75 5.27
C MET A 105 4.93 12.06 4.73
N GLY A 106 6.20 12.34 5.02
CA GLY A 106 6.89 13.53 4.50
C GLY A 106 6.99 13.54 2.97
N LEU A 107 7.28 12.39 2.35
CA LEU A 107 7.30 12.27 0.89
C LEU A 107 5.91 12.41 0.28
N ALA A 108 4.90 11.77 0.87
CA ALA A 108 3.52 11.85 0.40
C ALA A 108 2.98 13.28 0.47
N ALA A 109 3.16 13.94 1.62
CA ALA A 109 2.76 15.33 1.83
C ALA A 109 3.48 16.29 0.87
N GLY A 110 4.80 16.14 0.70
CA GLY A 110 5.58 16.96 -0.23
C GLY A 110 5.14 16.84 -1.69
N ARG A 111 4.45 15.74 -2.05
CA ARG A 111 3.91 15.48 -3.38
C ARG A 111 2.40 15.68 -3.49
N GLY A 112 1.71 16.01 -2.40
CA GLY A 112 0.24 16.07 -2.35
C GLY A 112 -0.42 14.72 -2.67
N ILE A 113 0.18 13.63 -2.22
CA ILE A 113 -0.32 12.26 -2.42
C ILE A 113 -1.07 11.81 -1.17
N GLN A 114 -2.25 11.23 -1.37
CA GLN A 114 -2.97 10.48 -0.35
C GLN A 114 -2.54 9.02 -0.36
N ILE A 115 -2.24 8.45 0.82
CA ILE A 115 -1.99 7.02 0.96
C ILE A 115 -3.24 6.33 1.52
N VAL A 116 -3.64 5.26 0.86
CA VAL A 116 -4.73 4.38 1.27
C VAL A 116 -4.12 3.01 1.53
N VAL A 117 -4.46 2.37 2.64
CA VAL A 117 -3.97 1.02 2.98
C VAL A 117 -5.13 0.05 3.14
N GLY A 118 -4.97 -1.20 2.72
CA GLY A 118 -6.01 -2.22 2.85
C GLY A 118 -5.48 -3.64 2.87
N GLU A 119 -6.38 -4.57 3.15
CA GLU A 119 -6.21 -6.00 2.90
C GLU A 119 -6.90 -6.36 1.59
N HIS A 120 -6.28 -7.22 0.77
CA HIS A 120 -6.92 -7.74 -0.43
C HIS A 120 -8.22 -8.47 -0.08
N ASP A 121 -9.35 -8.07 -0.70
CA ASP A 121 -10.72 -8.51 -0.34
C ASP A 121 -11.17 -8.19 1.11
N GLY A 122 -10.41 -7.35 1.83
CA GLY A 122 -10.65 -7.02 3.22
C GLY A 122 -11.00 -5.55 3.47
N ALA A 123 -10.79 -5.09 4.70
CA ALA A 123 -11.10 -3.71 5.08
C ALA A 123 -10.04 -2.72 4.55
N VAL A 124 -10.43 -1.45 4.42
CA VAL A 124 -9.61 -0.37 3.82
C VAL A 124 -9.62 0.86 4.73
N TRP A 125 -8.46 1.53 4.86
CA TRP A 125 -8.25 2.70 5.70
C TRP A 125 -7.49 3.80 4.95
N VAL A 126 -7.79 5.05 5.30
CA VAL A 126 -7.08 6.23 4.78
C VAL A 126 -6.08 6.73 5.80
N ILE A 127 -4.85 6.94 5.36
CA ILE A 127 -3.80 7.60 6.15
C ILE A 127 -3.76 9.08 5.74
N ARG A 128 -3.84 9.98 6.73
CA ARG A 128 -3.89 11.45 6.55
C ARG A 128 -2.65 12.11 7.12
#